data_AF-A0A7W1R2B5-F1
#
_entry.id   AF-A0A7W1R2B5-F1
#
_cell.length_a   1.000
_cell.length_b   1.000
_cell.length_c   1.000
_cell.angle_alpha   90.00
_cell.angle_beta   90.00
_cell.angle_gamma   90.00
#
_symmetry.space_group_name_H-M   'P 1'
#
loop_
_entity.id
_entity.type
_entity.pdbx_description
1 polymer ?
#
loop_
_entity_poly.entity_id
_entity_poly.type
_entity_poly.pdbx_seq_one_letter_code
_entity_poly.pdbx_strand_id
1 'polypeptide(L)'
;MNAALVPLSDSFPATRLAMHRVAAYVVSPARRHAMGRMGLRAAPGGFSPTYSGPEGMTTVGVEGTDIVTHSDAGRRRESLSSLAAAGPFVGVDPDVA
;
A
#
# COMPACT_ATOMS: atom_id res chain seq x y z
N MET A 1 -13.49 -3.75 -33.26
CA MET A 1 -12.83 -5.06 -33.12
C MET A 1 -12.08 -5.04 -31.80
N ASN A 2 -12.43 -5.92 -30.86
CA ASN A 2 -11.66 -6.04 -29.61
C ASN A 2 -10.35 -6.76 -29.92
N ALA A 3 -9.23 -6.17 -29.54
CA ALA A 3 -7.93 -6.82 -29.67
C ALA A 3 -7.90 -8.12 -28.85
N ALA A 4 -7.19 -9.13 -29.36
CA ALA A 4 -6.96 -10.35 -28.60
C ALA A 4 -6.19 -10.03 -27.32
N LEU A 5 -6.66 -10.57 -26.19
CA LEU A 5 -5.98 -10.39 -24.90
C LEU A 5 -4.69 -11.18 -24.91
N VAL A 6 -3.59 -10.53 -24.54
CA VAL A 6 -2.30 -11.18 -24.34
C VAL A 6 -2.31 -11.88 -22.98
N PRO A 7 -1.84 -13.14 -22.89
CA PRO A 7 -1.69 -13.82 -21.60
C PRO A 7 -0.81 -13.01 -20.64
N LEU A 8 -1.16 -13.04 -19.35
CA LEU A 8 -0.33 -12.44 -18.31
C LEU A 8 0.92 -13.30 -18.06
N SER A 9 1.97 -12.71 -17.51
CA SER A 9 3.17 -13.45 -17.13
C SER A 9 2.88 -14.51 -16.07
N ASP A 10 3.67 -15.59 -16.06
CA ASP A 10 3.55 -16.66 -15.05
C ASP A 10 3.77 -16.16 -13.61
N SER A 11 4.49 -15.04 -13.45
CA SER A 11 4.73 -14.37 -12.17
C SER A 11 3.53 -13.55 -11.67
N PHE A 12 2.55 -13.25 -12.51
CA PHE A 12 1.44 -12.37 -12.17
C PHE A 12 0.64 -12.82 -10.94
N PRO A 13 0.25 -14.11 -10.79
CA PRO A 13 -0.49 -14.56 -9.61
C PRO A 13 0.27 -14.32 -8.29
N ALA A 14 1.58 -14.56 -8.30
CA ALA A 14 2.44 -14.36 -7.13
C ALA A 14 2.55 -12.87 -6.77
N THR A 15 2.79 -12.00 -7.75
CA THR A 15 2.83 -10.54 -7.56
C THR A 15 1.50 -10.00 -7.05
N ARG A 16 0.38 -10.44 -7.63
CA ARG A 16 -0.96 -10.04 -7.18
C ARG A 16 -1.20 -10.42 -5.72
N LEU A 17 -0.83 -11.63 -5.31
CA LEU A 17 -0.96 -12.07 -3.93
C LEU A 17 -0.07 -11.28 -2.98
N ALA A 18 1.19 -11.02 -3.37
CA ALA A 18 2.11 -10.19 -2.58
C ALA A 18 1.55 -8.78 -2.37
N MET A 19 1.01 -8.15 -3.42
CA MET A 19 0.41 -6.82 -3.33
C MET A 19 -0.87 -6.81 -2.48
N HIS A 20 -1.68 -7.87 -2.54
CA HIS A 20 -2.82 -8.02 -1.62
C HIS A 20 -2.39 -8.10 -0.16
N ARG A 21 -1.30 -8.80 0.14
CA ARG A 21 -0.75 -8.87 1.51
C ARG A 21 -0.27 -7.50 1.98
N VAL A 22 0.43 -6.74 1.14
CA VAL A 22 0.82 -5.35 1.48
C VAL A 22 -0.41 -4.48 1.74
N ALA A 23 -1.44 -4.60 0.90
CA ALA A 23 -2.68 -3.85 1.05
C ALA A 23 -3.41 -4.20 2.36
N ALA A 24 -3.56 -5.48 2.66
CA ALA A 24 -4.33 -5.98 3.79
C ALA A 24 -3.60 -5.84 5.13
N TYR A 25 -2.29 -6.04 5.16
CA TYR A 25 -1.52 -6.14 6.40
C TYR A 25 -0.67 -4.92 6.71
N VAL A 26 -0.50 -3.97 5.78
CA VAL A 26 0.30 -2.75 6.01
C VAL A 26 -0.52 -1.49 5.75
N VAL A 27 -1.00 -1.31 4.52
CA VAL A 27 -1.62 -0.05 4.11
C VAL A 27 -3.02 0.15 4.70
N SER A 28 -3.87 -0.88 4.66
CA SER A 28 -5.22 -0.80 5.24
C SER A 28 -5.19 -0.64 6.77
N PRO A 29 -4.33 -1.36 7.52
CA PRO A 29 -4.14 -1.14 8.95
C PRO A 29 -3.76 0.29 9.30
N ALA A 30 -2.86 0.94 8.56
CA ALA A 30 -2.48 2.33 8.83
C ALA A 30 -3.68 3.28 8.84
N ARG A 31 -4.57 3.15 7.85
CA ARG A 31 -5.85 3.87 7.84
C ARG A 31 -6.81 3.40 8.93
N ARG A 32 -6.91 2.09 9.16
CA ARG A 32 -7.80 1.53 10.19
C ARG A 32 -7.44 2.04 11.58
N HIS A 33 -6.16 2.10 11.93
CA HIS A 33 -5.70 2.62 13.22
C HIS A 33 -6.02 4.11 13.37
N ALA A 34 -5.93 4.90 12.29
CA ALA A 34 -6.28 6.32 12.33
C ALA A 34 -7.80 6.61 12.32
N MET A 35 -8.59 5.80 11.61
CA MET A 35 -9.99 6.12 11.28
C MET A 35 -11.04 5.11 11.79
N GLY A 36 -10.61 4.01 12.41
CA GLY A 36 -11.48 2.91 12.84
C GLY A 36 -12.07 2.06 11.70
N ARG A 37 -11.70 2.31 10.44
CA ARG A 37 -12.23 1.58 9.27
C ARG A 37 -11.18 1.32 8.20
N MET A 38 -11.27 0.15 7.58
CA MET A 38 -10.45 -0.21 6.41
C MET A 38 -10.88 0.60 5.18
N GLY A 39 -9.94 0.84 4.27
CA GLY A 39 -10.23 1.49 3.00
C GLY A 39 -8.96 1.71 2.17
N LEU A 40 -9.10 1.54 0.87
CA LEU A 40 -8.04 1.73 -0.13
C LEU A 40 -8.58 2.58 -1.27
N ARG A 41 -7.68 3.29 -1.94
CA ARG A 41 -7.98 4.05 -3.15
C ARG A 41 -6.98 3.68 -4.22
N ALA A 42 -7.44 3.37 -5.43
CA ALA A 42 -6.57 3.17 -6.57
C ALA A 42 -5.79 4.46 -6.87
N ALA A 43 -4.51 4.33 -7.17
CA ALA A 43 -3.61 5.43 -7.47
C ALA A 43 -2.68 5.02 -8.64
N PRO A 44 -2.07 5.99 -9.34
CA PRO A 44 -1.08 5.68 -10.36
C PRO A 44 0.01 4.75 -9.80
N GLY A 45 0.21 3.61 -10.45
CA GLY A 45 1.20 2.61 -10.04
C GLY A 45 0.82 1.78 -8.80
N GLY A 46 -0.37 1.92 -8.22
CA GLY A 46 -0.77 1.09 -7.08
C GLY A 46 -2.02 1.56 -6.35
N PHE A 47 -1.91 1.70 -5.03
CA PHE A 47 -3.03 2.04 -4.15
C PHE A 47 -2.54 2.89 -2.98
N SER A 48 -3.27 3.95 -2.65
CA SER A 48 -2.90 4.89 -1.61
C SER A 48 -4.12 5.54 -0.94
N PRO A 49 -4.61 5.02 0.19
CA PRO A 49 -5.56 5.76 1.01
C PRO A 49 -4.95 7.05 1.57
N THR A 50 -5.78 8.08 1.65
CA THR A 50 -5.52 9.29 2.44
C THR A 50 -6.41 9.29 3.67
N TYR A 51 -5.87 9.71 4.81
CA TYR A 51 -6.59 9.82 6.09
C TYR A 51 -5.99 10.92 6.97
N SER A 52 -6.79 11.45 7.89
CA SER A 52 -6.31 12.33 8.96
C SER A 52 -5.75 11.48 10.10
N GLY A 53 -4.59 11.86 10.63
CA GLY A 53 -3.95 11.22 11.78
C GLY A 53 -3.31 12.25 12.70
N PRO A 54 -2.50 11.81 13.69
CA PRO A 54 -1.83 12.70 14.63
C PRO A 54 -0.90 13.72 13.96
N GLU A 55 -0.35 13.39 12.80
CA GLU A 55 0.54 14.25 12.00
C GLU A 55 -0.21 15.04 10.91
N GLY A 56 -1.54 15.15 11.01
CA GLY A 56 -2.38 15.79 10.00
C GLY A 56 -2.77 14.85 8.87
N MET A 57 -2.99 15.40 7.68
CA MET A 57 -3.43 14.64 6.51
C MET A 57 -2.28 13.82 5.94
N THR A 58 -2.41 12.49 5.99
CA THR A 58 -1.38 11.54 5.55
C THR A 58 -1.93 10.65 4.44
N THR A 59 -1.13 10.45 3.40
CA THR A 59 -1.35 9.44 2.37
C THR A 59 -0.28 8.37 2.50
N VAL A 60 -0.69 7.11 2.60
CA VAL A 60 0.20 5.94 2.63
C VAL A 60 -0.20 5.02 1.50
N GLY A 61 0.76 4.45 0.78
CA GLY A 61 0.43 3.56 -0.32
C GLY A 61 1.62 2.91 -1.00
N VAL A 62 1.33 2.29 -2.13
CA VAL A 62 2.31 1.66 -3.01
C VAL A 62 2.34 2.40 -4.34
N GLU A 63 3.55 2.68 -4.84
CA GLU A 63 3.81 3.19 -6.17
C GLU A 63 4.82 2.27 -6.86
N GLY A 64 4.34 1.38 -7.74
CA GLY A 64 5.15 0.37 -8.39
C GLY A 64 5.65 -0.66 -7.38
N THR A 65 6.96 -0.68 -7.15
CA THR A 65 7.63 -1.58 -6.20
C THR A 65 8.02 -0.90 -4.89
N ASP A 66 7.59 0.35 -4.68
CA ASP A 66 7.94 1.10 -3.49
C ASP A 66 6.73 1.39 -2.61
N ILE A 67 6.96 1.43 -1.31
CA ILE A 67 6.03 1.97 -0.33
C ILE A 67 6.32 3.45 -0.13
N VAL A 68 5.26 4.26 -0.05
CA VAL A 68 5.35 5.71 0.03
C VAL A 68 4.48 6.26 1.13
N THR A 69 4.96 7.34 1.75
CA THR A 69 4.15 8.19 2.63
C THR A 69 4.26 9.64 2.19
N HIS A 70 3.17 10.38 2.35
CA HIS A 70 3.11 11.82 2.09
C HIS A 70 2.27 12.47 3.18
N SER A 71 2.88 13.40 3.92
CA SER A 71 2.22 14.24 4.92
C SER A 71 2.82 15.66 4.87
N ASP A 72 2.41 16.52 5.80
CA ASP A 72 2.97 17.87 5.96
C ASP A 72 4.48 17.85 6.28
N ALA A 73 5.00 16.75 6.84
CA ALA A 73 6.43 16.53 7.07
C ALA A 73 7.21 16.20 5.79
N GLY A 74 6.52 16.00 4.67
CA GLY A 74 7.09 15.71 3.36
C GLY A 74 6.77 14.31 2.84
N ARG A 75 7.48 13.93 1.77
CA ARG A 75 7.30 12.66 1.06
C ARG A 75 8.46 11.73 1.35
N ARG A 76 8.16 10.49 1.76
CA ARG A 76 9.14 9.41 1.95
C ARG A 76 8.83 8.25 1.02
N ARG A 77 9.87 7.50 0.64
CA ARG A 77 9.79 6.33 -0.23
C ARG A 77 10.81 5.28 0.21
N GLU A 78 10.43 4.02 0.15
CA GLU A 78 11.33 2.88 0.33
C GLU A 78 10.90 1.71 -0.58
N SER A 79 11.85 0.90 -1.03
CA SER A 79 11.52 -0.30 -1.82
C SER A 79 10.88 -1.39 -0.98
N LEU A 80 9.82 -2.01 -1.50
CA LEU A 80 9.11 -3.11 -0.86
C LEU A 80 9.95 -4.38 -0.90
N SER A 81 10.61 -4.69 0.22
CA SER A 81 11.36 -5.93 0.41
C SER A 81 10.56 -7.00 1.17
N SER A 82 9.87 -6.61 2.24
CA SER A 82 9.07 -7.49 3.08
C SER A 82 7.97 -6.72 3.83
N LEU A 83 6.96 -7.44 4.33
CA LEU A 83 5.91 -6.83 5.17
C LEU A 83 6.48 -6.29 6.49
N ALA A 84 7.44 -7.02 7.07
CA ALA A 84 8.10 -6.64 8.32
C ALA A 84 8.90 -5.33 8.20
N ALA A 85 9.52 -5.07 7.05
CA ALA A 85 10.18 -3.80 6.78
C ALA A 85 9.17 -2.67 6.47
N ALA A 86 8.09 -3.00 5.74
CA ALA A 86 7.09 -2.03 5.30
C ALA A 86 6.20 -1.49 6.45
N GLY A 87 5.90 -2.31 7.46
CA GLY A 87 5.08 -1.90 8.60
C GLY A 87 5.63 -0.68 9.35
N PRO A 88 6.84 -0.76 9.92
CA PRO A 88 7.48 0.36 10.62
C PRO A 88 7.61 1.62 9.77
N PHE A 89 7.83 1.47 8.46
CA PHE A 89 7.90 2.60 7.53
C PHE A 89 6.60 3.45 7.52
N VAL A 90 5.43 2.81 7.71
CA VAL A 90 4.12 3.48 7.77
C VAL A 90 3.56 3.62 9.19
N GLY A 91 4.35 3.27 10.20
CA GLY A 91 3.97 3.39 11.61
C GLY A 91 2.98 2.33 12.10
N VAL A 92 3.00 1.12 11.53
CA VAL A 92 2.16 0.00 11.99
C VAL A 92 2.98 -1.27 12.19
N ASP A 93 2.54 -2.11 13.12
CA ASP A 93 2.92 -3.52 13.10
C ASP A 93 2.07 -4.25 12.05
N PRO A 94 2.67 -5.04 11.14
CA PRO A 94 1.90 -5.76 10.14
C PRO A 94 0.87 -6.70 10.79
N ASP A 95 -0.37 -6.67 10.31
CA ASP A 95 -1.49 -7.46 10.85
C ASP A 95 -1.45 -8.92 10.34
N VAL A 96 -0.34 -9.61 10.61
CA VAL A 96 -0.08 -11.00 10.19
C VAL A 96 -0.45 -11.97 11.32
N ALA A 97 -1.75 -12.12 11.56
CA ALA A 97 -2.27 -13.17 12.44
C ALA A 97 -2.11 -14.57 11.82
#